data_AF-A0A6G1WTX7-F1
#
_entry.id   AF-A0A6G1WTX7-F1
#
_cell.length_a   1.000
_cell.length_b   1.000
_cell.length_c   1.000
_cell.angle_alpha   90.00
_cell.angle_beta   90.00
_cell.angle_gamma   90.00
#
_symmetry.space_group_name_H-M   'P 1'
#
loop_
_entity.id
_entity.type
_entity.pdbx_description
1 polymer ?
#
loop_
_entity_poly.entity_id
_entity_poly.type
_entity_poly.pdbx_seq_one_letter_code
_entity_poly.pdbx_strand_id
1 'polypeptide(L)'
;MWTVDLSKVVTAEQKAAEARAALQAQYSAAIQAHLDAKARERQYDGIQTAITYRGDPNPQFAAEGEALFAWRSAVWTYSTAELVKVLAGERLQPSLEEFMAELPVFEWPQL
;
A
#
# COMPACT_ATOMS: atom_id res chain seq x y z
N MET A 1 -13.84 17.89 46.07
CA MET A 1 -13.41 18.58 44.84
C MET A 1 -13.21 17.51 43.78
N TRP A 2 -13.89 17.64 42.64
CA TRP A 2 -13.59 16.81 41.47
C TRP A 2 -12.34 17.38 40.80
N THR A 3 -11.26 16.61 40.74
CA THR A 3 -10.04 16.97 40.02
C THR A 3 -10.06 16.27 38.67
N VAL A 4 -10.19 17.02 37.58
CA VAL A 4 -10.02 16.45 36.25
C VAL A 4 -8.54 16.12 36.06
N ASP A 5 -8.27 14.85 35.76
CA ASP A 5 -6.93 14.39 35.43
C ASP A 5 -6.56 14.81 34.01
N LEU A 6 -5.89 15.96 33.90
CA LEU A 6 -5.50 16.56 32.62
C LEU A 6 -4.54 15.67 31.81
N SER A 7 -3.90 14.66 32.44
CA SER A 7 -3.07 13.69 31.72
C SER A 7 -3.87 12.75 30.81
N LYS A 8 -5.20 12.72 30.95
CA LYS A 8 -6.11 11.87 30.17
C LYS A 8 -6.95 12.65 29.14
N VAL A 9 -6.74 13.95 29.01
CA VAL A 9 -7.50 14.78 28.06
C VAL A 9 -6.83 14.71 26.68
N VAL A 10 -7.50 14.05 25.73
CA VAL A 10 -7.08 14.03 24.32
C VAL A 10 -7.56 15.31 23.63
N THR A 11 -6.62 16.05 23.06
CA THR A 11 -6.89 17.29 22.32
C THR A 11 -7.53 17.02 20.95
N ALA A 12 -8.15 18.05 20.36
CA ALA A 12 -8.69 17.95 19.00
C ALA A 12 -7.60 17.64 17.96
N GLU A 13 -6.40 18.19 18.15
CA GLU A 13 -5.24 17.95 17.30
C GLU A 13 -4.79 16.49 17.34
N GLN A 14 -4.71 15.90 18.54
CA GLN A 14 -4.38 14.48 18.70
C GLN A 14 -5.40 13.57 18.02
N LYS A 15 -6.70 13.83 18.19
CA LYS A 15 -7.76 13.07 17.48
C LYS A 15 -7.64 13.18 15.96
N ALA A 16 -7.33 14.37 15.45
CA ALA A 16 -7.15 14.57 14.01
C ALA A 16 -5.91 13.82 13.48
N ALA A 17 -4.81 13.79 14.25
CA ALA A 17 -3.61 13.03 13.90
C ALA A 17 -3.87 11.53 13.91
N GLU A 18 -4.56 11.00 14.92
CA GLU A 18 -4.96 9.59 15.00
C GLU A 18 -5.86 9.18 13.84
N ALA A 19 -6.85 10.02 13.49
CA ALA A 19 -7.72 9.77 12.33
C ALA A 19 -6.93 9.72 11.01
N ARG A 20 -5.98 10.63 10.82
CA ARG A 20 -5.09 10.62 9.63
C ARG A 20 -4.22 9.37 9.58
N ALA A 21 -3.63 8.97 10.70
CA ALA A 21 -2.81 7.76 10.78
C ALA A 21 -3.64 6.49 10.52
N ALA A 22 -4.84 6.39 11.09
CA ALA A 22 -5.75 5.28 10.85
C ALA A 22 -6.16 5.19 9.36
N LEU A 23 -6.35 6.35 8.72
CA LEU A 23 -6.68 6.41 7.31
C LEU A 23 -5.49 5.98 6.44
N GLN A 24 -4.28 6.50 6.69
CA GLN A 24 -3.07 6.06 6.00
C GLN A 24 -2.83 4.54 6.15
N ALA A 25 -3.11 3.97 7.32
CA ALA A 25 -3.03 2.54 7.56
C ALA A 25 -4.05 1.75 6.72
N GLN A 26 -5.29 2.24 6.57
CA GLN A 26 -6.30 1.61 5.71
C GLN A 26 -5.86 1.56 4.25
N TYR A 27 -5.34 2.67 3.70
CA TYR A 27 -4.79 2.71 2.35
C TYR A 27 -3.63 1.73 2.18
N SER A 28 -2.66 1.75 3.10
CA SER A 28 -1.49 0.88 3.05
C SER A 28 -1.89 -0.60 3.10
N ALA A 29 -2.87 -0.96 3.93
CA ALA A 29 -3.39 -2.32 4.03
C ALA A 29 -4.09 -2.76 2.74
N ALA A 30 -4.89 -1.89 2.12
CA ALA A 30 -5.57 -2.18 0.86
C ALA A 30 -4.58 -2.38 -0.31
N ILE A 31 -3.55 -1.53 -0.40
CA ILE A 31 -2.47 -1.66 -1.39
C ILE A 31 -1.74 -2.99 -1.20
N GLN A 32 -1.34 -3.31 0.04
CA GLN A 32 -0.65 -4.56 0.35
C GLN A 32 -1.50 -5.78 0.00
N ALA A 33 -2.79 -5.76 0.37
CA ALA A 33 -3.72 -6.83 0.05
C ALA A 33 -3.91 -7.02 -1.47
N HIS A 34 -3.93 -5.93 -2.24
CA HIS A 34 -4.01 -5.99 -3.70
C HIS A 34 -2.77 -6.63 -4.33
N LEU A 35 -1.58 -6.24 -3.88
CA LEU A 35 -0.31 -6.82 -4.30
C LEU A 35 -0.24 -8.32 -3.98
N ASP A 36 -0.63 -8.69 -2.75
CA ASP A 36 -0.63 -10.09 -2.30
C ASP A 36 -1.65 -10.95 -3.05
N ALA A 37 -2.86 -10.42 -3.27
CA ALA A 37 -3.90 -11.10 -4.04
C ALA A 37 -3.41 -11.44 -5.45
N LYS A 38 -2.69 -10.50 -6.08
CA LYS A 38 -2.12 -10.73 -7.41
C LYS A 38 -1.07 -11.83 -7.38
N ALA A 39 -0.13 -11.81 -6.43
CA ALA A 39 0.85 -12.89 -6.29
C ALA A 39 0.19 -14.27 -6.06
N ARG A 40 -0.90 -14.35 -5.28
CA ARG A 40 -1.63 -15.60 -5.02
C ARG A 40 -2.30 -16.20 -6.26
N GLU A 41 -2.51 -15.44 -7.33
CA GLU A 41 -2.99 -16.01 -8.61
C GLU A 41 -2.05 -17.12 -9.12
N ARG A 42 -0.74 -17.06 -8.80
CA ARG A 42 0.27 -18.10 -9.11
C ARG A 42 0.77 -18.87 -7.89
N GLN A 43 -0.06 -18.95 -6.83
CA GLN A 43 0.18 -19.77 -5.63
C GLN A 43 1.38 -19.35 -4.75
N TYR A 44 1.87 -18.13 -4.89
CA TYR A 44 2.78 -17.55 -3.89
C TYR A 44 2.01 -17.18 -2.61
N ASP A 45 2.65 -17.29 -1.44
CA ASP A 45 2.03 -16.88 -0.16
C ASP A 45 1.60 -15.38 -0.17
N GLY A 46 2.41 -14.54 -0.83
CA GLY A 46 2.14 -13.12 -1.05
C GLY A 46 3.23 -12.47 -1.90
N ILE A 47 3.13 -11.15 -2.11
CA ILE A 47 4.07 -10.41 -2.96
C ILE A 47 5.50 -10.50 -2.42
N GLN A 48 5.67 -10.53 -1.10
CA GLN A 48 6.99 -10.56 -0.46
C GLN A 48 7.76 -11.85 -0.73
N THR A 49 7.07 -12.99 -0.83
CA THR A 49 7.70 -14.28 -1.18
C THR A 49 7.89 -14.40 -2.68
N ALA A 50 6.92 -13.94 -3.48
CA ALA A 50 7.02 -14.01 -4.94
C ALA A 50 8.26 -13.27 -5.48
N ILE A 51 8.57 -12.09 -4.95
CA ILE A 51 9.73 -11.32 -5.41
C ILE A 51 11.09 -11.91 -4.98
N THR A 52 11.13 -12.89 -4.08
CA THR A 52 12.42 -13.54 -3.72
C THR A 52 12.89 -14.50 -4.80
N TYR A 53 12.02 -14.90 -5.72
CA TYR A 53 12.35 -15.75 -6.86
C TYR A 53 13.04 -15.00 -8.02
N ARG A 54 13.31 -13.70 -7.89
CA ARG A 54 14.14 -12.98 -8.86
C ARG A 54 15.49 -13.68 -9.04
N GLY A 55 15.83 -14.01 -10.28
CA GLY A 55 17.08 -14.70 -10.62
C GLY A 55 17.10 -16.20 -10.25
N ASP A 56 15.94 -16.81 -9.98
CA ASP A 56 15.83 -18.25 -9.78
C ASP A 56 16.32 -19.03 -11.03
N PRO A 57 16.97 -20.21 -10.88
CA PRO A 57 17.37 -21.03 -12.02
C PRO A 57 16.18 -21.52 -12.86
N ASN A 58 14.97 -21.57 -12.30
CA ASN A 58 13.75 -21.78 -13.07
C ASN A 58 13.39 -20.46 -13.80
N PRO A 59 13.41 -20.43 -15.15
CA PRO A 59 13.16 -19.21 -15.91
C PRO A 59 11.76 -18.64 -15.67
N GLN A 60 10.79 -19.49 -15.34
CA GLN A 60 9.43 -19.04 -15.04
C GLN A 60 9.38 -18.23 -13.75
N PHE A 61 9.93 -18.78 -12.67
CA PHE A 61 9.93 -18.11 -11.37
C PHE A 61 10.78 -16.84 -11.38
N ALA A 62 11.90 -16.85 -12.12
CA ALA A 62 12.71 -15.66 -12.33
C ALA A 62 11.93 -14.52 -12.99
N ALA A 63 11.24 -14.80 -14.10
CA ALA A 63 10.47 -13.80 -14.84
C ALA A 63 9.28 -13.28 -14.02
N GLU A 64 8.57 -14.16 -13.33
CA GLU A 64 7.45 -13.79 -12.45
C GLU A 64 7.90 -12.92 -11.28
N GLY A 65 8.98 -13.31 -10.60
CA GLY A 65 9.55 -12.55 -9.49
C GLY A 65 10.04 -11.17 -9.90
N GLU A 66 10.62 -11.04 -11.10
CA GLU A 66 11.06 -9.76 -11.66
C GLU A 66 9.87 -8.85 -11.98
N ALA A 67 8.86 -9.38 -12.67
CA ALA A 67 7.66 -8.64 -13.03
C ALA A 67 6.93 -8.11 -11.78
N LEU A 68 6.71 -8.97 -10.78
CA LEU A 68 6.06 -8.60 -9.53
C LEU A 68 6.88 -7.59 -8.73
N PHE A 69 8.21 -7.68 -8.76
CA PHE A 69 9.08 -6.70 -8.10
C PHE A 69 8.95 -5.31 -8.71
N ALA A 70 9.06 -5.23 -10.04
CA ALA A 70 8.91 -3.97 -10.77
C ALA A 70 7.54 -3.34 -10.52
N TRP A 71 6.48 -4.15 -10.60
CA TRP A 71 5.12 -3.70 -10.35
C TRP A 71 4.89 -3.23 -8.91
N ARG A 72 5.34 -3.99 -7.91
CA ARG A 72 5.27 -3.58 -6.49
C ARG A 72 5.96 -2.23 -6.27
N SER A 73 7.12 -2.04 -6.88
CA SER A 73 7.85 -0.76 -6.81
C SER A 73 7.04 0.38 -7.43
N ALA A 74 6.46 0.17 -8.60
CA ALA A 74 5.64 1.17 -9.29
C ALA A 74 4.40 1.56 -8.48
N VAL A 75 3.69 0.58 -7.91
CA VAL A 75 2.51 0.79 -7.04
C VAL A 75 2.87 1.67 -5.85
N TRP A 76 3.91 1.33 -5.08
CA TRP A 76 4.31 2.14 -3.92
C TRP A 76 4.86 3.52 -4.31
N THR A 77 5.55 3.63 -5.44
CA THR A 77 6.02 4.92 -5.97
C THR A 77 4.84 5.83 -6.29
N TYR A 78 3.81 5.30 -6.96
CA TYR A 78 2.58 6.04 -7.23
C TYR A 78 1.88 6.45 -5.93
N SER A 79 1.66 5.50 -5.02
CA SER A 79 0.92 5.76 -3.78
C SER A 79 1.58 6.81 -2.89
N THR A 80 2.91 6.80 -2.80
CA THR A 80 3.65 7.79 -2.01
C THR A 80 3.65 9.17 -2.68
N ALA A 81 3.73 9.24 -4.01
CA ALA A 81 3.61 10.51 -4.73
C ALA A 81 2.22 11.16 -4.54
N GLU A 82 1.14 10.37 -4.63
CA GLU A 82 -0.21 10.89 -4.39
C GLU A 82 -0.43 11.31 -2.93
N LEU A 83 0.14 10.59 -1.97
CA LEU A 83 0.11 10.99 -0.57
C LEU A 83 0.77 12.37 -0.36
N VAL A 84 1.91 12.63 -0.99
CA VAL A 84 2.59 13.93 -0.93
C VAL A 84 1.68 15.05 -1.45
N LYS A 85 1.00 14.85 -2.58
CA LYS A 85 0.07 15.85 -3.14
C LYS A 85 -1.12 16.12 -2.21
N VAL A 86 -1.67 15.08 -1.60
CA VAL A 86 -2.77 15.21 -0.62
C VAL A 86 -2.31 16.00 0.60
N LEU A 87 -1.11 15.72 1.12
CA LEU A 87 -0.55 16.44 2.27
C LEU A 87 -0.19 17.90 1.94
N ALA A 88 0.22 18.18 0.69
CA ALA A 88 0.47 19.53 0.20
C ALA A 88 -0.83 20.32 -0.13
N GLY A 89 -1.99 19.67 -0.11
CA GLY A 89 -3.26 20.28 -0.52
C GLY A 89 -3.41 20.48 -2.03
N GLU A 90 -2.51 19.88 -2.82
CA GLU A 90 -2.53 19.92 -4.29
C GLU A 90 -3.56 18.95 -4.88
N ARG A 91 -3.99 17.97 -4.08
CA ARG A 91 -5.00 16.98 -4.43
C ARG A 91 -5.95 16.75 -3.25
N LEU A 92 -7.24 16.68 -3.53
CA LEU A 92 -8.21 16.21 -2.53
C LEU A 92 -7.96 14.73 -2.25
N GLN A 93 -8.07 14.33 -0.99
CA GLN A 93 -8.01 12.93 -0.64
C GLN A 93 -9.10 12.14 -1.40
N PRO A 94 -8.73 11.18 -2.25
CA PRO A 94 -9.70 10.34 -2.94
C PRO A 94 -10.43 9.43 -1.93
N SER A 95 -11.49 8.76 -2.36
CA SER A 95 -11.95 7.56 -1.66
C SER A 95 -10.98 6.40 -1.87
N LEU A 96 -11.08 5.39 -1.02
CA LEU A 96 -10.24 4.20 -1.15
C LEU A 96 -10.49 3.48 -2.49
N GLU A 97 -11.75 3.39 -2.92
CA GLU A 97 -12.12 2.74 -4.19
C GLU A 97 -11.53 3.47 -5.40
N GLU A 98 -11.70 4.79 -5.47
CA GLU A 98 -11.13 5.61 -6.56
C GLU A 98 -9.62 5.47 -6.61
N PHE A 99 -8.94 5.54 -5.46
CA PHE A 99 -7.50 5.42 -5.40
C PHE A 99 -7.01 4.03 -5.84
N MET A 100 -7.68 2.96 -5.41
CA MET A 100 -7.31 1.60 -5.81
C MET A 100 -7.48 1.38 -7.32
N ALA A 101 -8.42 2.08 -7.96
CA ALA A 101 -8.62 2.05 -9.42
C ALA A 101 -7.54 2.80 -10.20
N GLU A 102 -6.81 3.72 -9.56
CA GLU A 102 -5.71 4.47 -10.17
C GLU A 102 -4.36 3.73 -10.14
N LEU A 103 -4.25 2.67 -9.35
CA LEU A 103 -2.99 1.94 -9.20
C LEU A 103 -2.52 1.34 -10.53
N PRO A 104 -1.19 1.26 -10.75
CA PRO A 104 -0.65 0.59 -11.93
C PRO A 104 -1.22 -0.81 -12.12
N VAL A 105 -1.66 -1.12 -13.34
CA VAL A 105 -2.19 -2.46 -13.68
C VAL A 105 -1.04 -3.44 -13.86
N PHE A 106 -1.23 -4.67 -13.41
CA PHE A 106 -0.26 -5.76 -13.60
C PHE A 106 -0.68 -6.72 -14.69
N GLU A 107 0.29 -7.06 -15.54
CA GLU A 107 0.17 -8.14 -16.51
C GLU A 107 1.27 -9.17 -16.23
N TRP A 108 0.89 -10.45 -16.22
CA TRP A 108 1.85 -11.51 -16.06
C TRP A 108 2.73 -11.65 -17.31
N PRO A 109 4.04 -11.90 -17.16
CA PRO A 109 4.89 -12.21 -18.30
C PRO A 109 4.39 -13.49 -18.98
N GLN A 110 4.32 -13.43 -20.31
CA GLN A 110 4.16 -14.59 -21.18
C GLN A 110 5.55 -15.17 -21.39
N LEU A 111 5.76 -16.43 -21.01
CA LEU A 111 7.01 -17.16 -21.20
C LEU A 111 6.87 -18.13 -22.37
#